data_AF-A0A959Y3P9-F1
#
_entry.id   AF-A0A959Y3P9-F1
#
_cell.length_a   1.000
_cell.length_b   1.000
_cell.length_c   1.000
_cell.angle_alpha   90.00
_cell.angle_beta   90.00
_cell.angle_gamma   90.00
#
_symmetry.space_group_name_H-M   'P 1'
#
loop_
_entity.id
_entity.type
_entity.pdbx_description
1 polymer ?
#
loop_
_entity_poly.entity_id
_entity_poly.type
_entity_poly.pdbx_seq_one_letter_code
_entity_poly.pdbx_strand_id
1 'polypeptide(L)' 'MNKRWIQLLFVLAVLAAAAWWLDRSDTGSTLDRPITDFAVADTSRVSRIFIAEMTGRTVDLERPDDGHWTVNGQFGPRR' A
#
# COMPACT_ATOMS: atom_id res chain seq x y z
N MET A 1 19.75 -42.03 -23.45
CA MET A 1 19.86 -40.94 -22.46
C MET A 1 20.77 -41.36 -21.32
N ASN A 2 21.80 -40.57 -21.09
CA ASN A 2 22.78 -40.67 -20.02
C ASN A 2 22.15 -40.29 -18.67
N LYS A 3 22.41 -41.10 -17.64
CA LYS A 3 21.80 -41.00 -16.29
C LYS A 3 21.88 -39.58 -15.69
N ARG A 4 22.94 -38.83 -16.01
CA ARG A 4 23.16 -37.44 -15.58
C ARG A 4 22.10 -36.47 -16.10
N TRP A 5 21.61 -36.65 -17.32
CA TRP A 5 20.59 -35.77 -17.90
C TRP A 5 19.21 -36.03 -17.29
N ILE A 6 18.93 -37.29 -16.94
CA ILE A 6 17.71 -37.66 -16.21
C ILE A 6 17.73 -37.02 -14.81
N GLN A 7 18.88 -37.02 -14.14
CA GLN A 7 19.04 -36.35 -12.84
C GLN A 7 18.85 -34.83 -12.94
N LEU A 8 19.44 -34.19 -13.96
CA LEU A 8 19.28 -32.75 -14.18
C LEU A 8 17.83 -32.35 -14.49
N LEU A 9 17.14 -33.14 -15.33
CA LEU A 9 15.73 -32.90 -15.64
C LEU A 9 14.84 -33.07 -14.41
N PHE A 10 15.15 -34.03 -13.55
CA PHE A 10 14.42 -34.21 -12.29
C PHE A 10 14.60 -33.02 -11.35
N VAL A 11 15.82 -32.53 -11.16
CA VAL A 11 16.10 -31.34 -10.35
C VAL A 11 15.38 -30.12 -10.92
N LEU A 12 15.41 -29.93 -12.25
CA LEU A 12 14.71 -28.82 -12.90
C LEU A 12 13.20 -28.88 -12.68
N ALA A 13 12.60 -30.08 -12.76
CA ALA A 13 11.17 -30.26 -12.52
C ALA A 13 10.78 -29.92 -11.06
N VAL A 14 11.61 -30.31 -10.09
CA VAL A 14 11.40 -29.97 -8.67
C VAL A 14 11.49 -28.45 -8.44
N LEU A 15 12.49 -27.80 -9.03
CA LEU A 15 12.64 -26.33 -8.93
C LEU A 15 11.47 -25.59 -9.58
N ALA A 16 10.99 -26.05 -10.74
CA ALA A 16 9.83 -25.46 -11.40
C ALA A 16 8.55 -25.62 -10.57
N ALA A 17 8.34 -26.78 -9.95
CA ALA A 17 7.21 -27.01 -9.07
C ALA A 17 7.26 -26.13 -7.81
N ALA A 18 8.45 -25.97 -7.21
CA ALA A 18 8.65 -25.10 -6.06
C ALA A 18 8.39 -23.62 -6.40
N ALA A 19 8.89 -23.15 -7.55
CA ALA A 19 8.67 -21.79 -8.03
C ALA A 19 7.18 -21.51 -8.29
N TRP A 20 6.48 -22.44 -8.93
CA TRP A 20 5.03 -22.33 -9.17
C TRP A 20 4.23 -22.30 -7.87
N TRP A 21 4.62 -23.08 -6.87
CA TRP A 21 3.97 -23.07 -5.56
C TRP A 21 4.19 -21.73 -4.82
N LEU A 22 5.40 -21.17 -4.91
CA LEU A 22 5.73 -19.90 -4.28
C LEU A 22 4.96 -18.72 -4.92
N ASP A 23 4.89 -18.68 -6.25
CA ASP A 23 4.11 -17.68 -7.01
C ASP A 23 2.61 -17.70 -6.66
N ARG A 24 2.05 -18.90 -6.40
CA ARG A 24 0.67 -19.05 -5.93
C ARG A 24 0.46 -18.59 -4.48
N SER A 25 1.51 -18.48 -3.68
CA SER A 25 1.44 -18.09 -2.27
C SER A 25 1.55 -16.58 -2.04
N ASP A 26 1.92 -15.80 -3.06
CA ASP A 26 1.94 -14.34 -3.02
C ASP A 26 0.51 -13.77 -3.09
N THR A 27 -0.20 -13.79 -1.95
CA THR A 27 -1.53 -13.17 -1.81
C THR A 27 -1.58 -11.96 -0.89
N GLY A 28 -0.43 -11.36 -0.57
CA GLY A 28 -0.45 -10.11 0.15
C GLY A 28 0.94 -9.54 0.24
N SER A 29 1.07 -8.29 -0.22
CA SER A 29 2.09 -7.33 0.17
C SER A 29 3.02 -7.78 1.31
N THR A 30 4.33 -7.56 1.14
CA THR A 30 5.32 -7.67 2.23
C THR A 30 5.06 -6.71 3.40
N LEU A 31 4.07 -5.81 3.27
CA LEU A 31 3.54 -5.06 4.39
C LEU A 31 2.49 -5.89 5.13
N ASP A 32 2.73 -6.08 6.42
CA ASP A 32 1.78 -6.65 7.37
C ASP A 32 0.40 -5.98 7.23
N ARG A 33 -0.67 -6.78 7.14
CA ARG A 33 -2.04 -6.26 6.94
C ARG A 33 -2.44 -5.13 7.93
N PRO A 34 -2.07 -5.18 9.23
CA PRO A 34 -2.36 -4.11 10.19
C PRO A 34 -1.72 -2.75 9.88
N ILE A 35 -0.56 -2.71 9.21
CA ILE A 35 0.10 -1.46 8.80
C ILE A 35 -0.42 -0.94 7.45
N THR A 36 -1.39 -1.62 6.83
CA THR A 36 -2.08 -1.13 5.62
C THR A 36 -3.53 -0.72 5.89
N ASP A 37 -4.04 -0.96 7.11
CA ASP A 37 -5.42 -0.69 7.49
C ASP A 37 -5.62 0.77 7.95
N PHE A 38 -5.21 1.72 7.10
CA PHE A 38 -5.42 3.15 7.33
C PHE A 38 -6.83 3.63 6.93
N ALA A 39 -7.75 2.70 6.68
CA ALA A 39 -9.10 3.03 6.29
C ALA A 39 -9.86 3.60 7.49
N VAL A 40 -10.15 4.90 7.46
CA VAL A 40 -11.09 5.51 8.40
C VAL A 40 -12.49 5.03 8.03
N ALA A 41 -13.07 4.16 8.87
CA ALA A 41 -14.36 3.53 8.61
C ALA A 41 -15.51 4.54 8.35
N ASP A 42 -15.41 5.73 8.94
CA ASP A 42 -16.35 6.84 8.74
C ASP A 42 -15.58 8.14 8.42
N THR A 43 -15.47 8.45 7.13
CA THR A 43 -14.76 9.64 6.64
C THR A 43 -15.54 10.94 6.88
N SER A 44 -16.81 10.86 7.29
CA SER A 44 -17.62 12.06 7.61
C SER A 44 -17.14 12.76 8.88
N ARG A 45 -16.48 12.02 9.77
CA ARG A 45 -15.94 12.50 11.06
C ARG A 45 -14.57 13.16 10.94
N VAL A 46 -13.93 13.11 9.78
CA VAL A 46 -12.61 13.72 9.56
C VAL A 46 -12.79 15.22 9.39
N SER A 47 -12.46 15.99 10.41
CA SER A 47 -12.53 17.46 10.42
C SER A 47 -11.20 18.16 10.11
N ARG A 48 -10.06 17.46 10.27
CA ARG A 48 -8.74 18.02 10.02
C ARG A 48 -7.77 16.97 9.48
N ILE A 49 -6.97 17.35 8.49
CA ILE A 49 -5.90 16.52 7.93
C ILE A 49 -4.62 17.36 7.93
N PHE A 50 -3.62 16.92 8.67
CA PHE A 50 -2.32 17.58 8.75
C PHE A 50 -1.26 16.70 8.10
N ILE A 51 -0.60 17.23 7.08
CA ILE A 51 0.47 16.55 6.34
C ILE A 51 1.75 17.34 6.55
N ALA A 52 2.81 16.67 7.02
CA ALA A 52 4.12 17.27 7.20
C ALA A 52 5.18 16.48 6.44
N GLU A 53 5.99 17.19 5.66
CA GLU A 53 7.19 16.65 5.03
C GLU A 53 8.36 16.70 6.01
N MET A 54 9.30 15.74 5.88
CA MET A 54 10.56 15.74 6.64
C MET A 54 11.42 16.99 6.36
N THR A 55 11.20 17.65 5.23
CA THR A 55 11.85 18.91 4.84
C THR A 55 11.31 20.13 5.59
N GLY A 56 10.29 19.95 6.44
CA GLY A 56 9.67 21.01 7.23
C GLY A 56 8.46 21.70 6.58
N ARG A 57 8.09 21.30 5.35
CA ARG A 57 6.88 21.81 4.70
C ARG A 57 5.65 21.16 5.33
N THR A 58 4.59 21.94 5.52
CA THR A 58 3.35 21.45 6.12
C THR A 58 2.15 21.92 5.33
N VAL A 59 1.10 21.10 5.32
CA VAL A 59 -0.20 21.39 4.75
C VAL A 59 -1.25 21.00 5.78
N ASP A 60 -2.10 21.95 6.13
CA ASP A 60 -3.18 21.77 7.08
C ASP A 60 -4.52 21.96 6.36
N LEU A 61 -5.33 20.92 6.34
CA LEU A 61 -6.67 20.94 5.77
C LEU A 61 -7.65 20.91 6.93
N GLU A 62 -8.48 21.93 7.06
CA GLU A 62 -9.50 22.01 8.11
C GLU A 62 -10.88 22.17 7.48
N ARG A 63 -11.85 21.41 8.00
CA ARG A 63 -13.27 21.55 7.71
C ARG A 63 -13.95 22.14 8.95
N PRO A 64 -14.14 23.47 9.00
CA PRO A 64 -14.91 24.11 10.05
C PRO A 64 -16.38 23.67 9.99
N ASP A 65 -17.15 24.05 11.00
CA ASP A 65 -18.59 23.71 11.11
C ASP A 65 -19.44 24.23 9.95
N ASP A 66 -18.90 25.14 9.13
CA ASP A 66 -19.51 25.65 7.90
C ASP A 66 -19.50 24.62 6.74
N GLY A 67 -18.84 23.47 6.93
CA GLY A 67 -18.77 22.38 5.96
C GLY A 67 -17.83 22.64 4.79
N HIS A 68 -17.10 23.76 4.78
CA HIS A 68 -16.16 24.09 3.72
C HIS A 68 -14.74 23.65 4.10
N TRP A 69 -13.95 23.23 3.12
CA TRP A 69 -12.54 22.94 3.36
C TRP A 69 -11.68 24.19 3.20
N THR A 70 -10.79 24.40 4.17
CA THR A 70 -9.74 25.41 4.13
C THR A 70 -8.37 24.73 4.06
N VAL A 71 -7.43 25.33 3.34
CA VAL A 71 -6.04 24.88 3.22
C VAL A 71 -5.16 25.94 3.86
N ASN A 72 -4.43 25.60 4.93
CA ASN A 72 -3.59 26.52 5.69
C ASN A 72 -4.36 27.81 6.10
N GLY A 73 -5.63 27.67 6.48
CA GLY A 73 -6.51 28.80 6.83
C GLY A 73 -7.00 29.65 5.65
N GLN A 74 -6.69 29.26 4.40
CA GLN A 74 -7.16 29.93 3.19
C GLN A 74 -8.26 29.11 2.52
N PHE A 75 -9.31 29.76 2.03
CA PHE A 75 -10.32 29.09 1.21
C PHE A 75 -9.68 28.59 -0.09
N GLY A 76 -9.86 27.31 -0.39
CA GLY A 76 -9.43 26.75 -1.68
C GLY A 76 -10.10 27.50 -2.84
N PRO A 77 -9.44 27.62 -4.01
CA PRO A 77 -10.00 28.32 -5.15
C PRO A 77 -11.36 27.72 -5.51
N ARG A 78 -12.40 28.56 -5.49
CA ARG A 78 -13.74 28.22 -5.99
C ARG A 78 -13.59 27.96 -7.50
N ARG A 79 -13.93 26.75 -7.96
CA ARG A 79 -14.12 26.47 -9.40
C ARG A 79 -15.44 27.05 -9.87
#